data_AF-A0A271VJJ6-F1
#
_entry.id   AF-A0A271VJJ6-F1
#
_cell.length_a   1.000
_cell.length_b   1.000
_cell.length_c   1.000
_cell.angle_alpha   90.00
_cell.angle_beta   90.00
_cell.angle_gamma   90.00
#
_symmetry.space_group_name_H-M   'P 1'
#
loop_
_entity.id
_entity.type
_entity.pdbx_description
1 polymer ?
#
loop_
_entity_poly.entity_id
_entity_poly.type
_entity_poly.pdbx_seq_one_letter_code
_entity_poly.pdbx_strand_id
1 'polypeptide(L)'
;MFTRTKEILEASESTLLGFSANRSMLKPIQRLFIYPLVYLKVGFGDFTKPMAVWSLTSFSVLVVLMLFSSSLEMPKELFLLLSNACAWGILLLTTFLTPSTYAFYGATEASVHRVVDILNRNGVQTEEEVELFESNMEKVEQRIESRVKFYKWIIGSFWGLYLLLLNFQLRFLSLSGKPVDDELLNKGFDNFLYVILFTAFALIAMVSYKRASNMLIANLQYACVEQKSRSKAA
;
A
#
# COMPACT_ATOMS: atom_id res chain seq x y z
N MET A 1 7.19 -4.56 29.96
CA MET A 1 6.44 -4.64 28.69
C MET A 1 7.10 -3.92 27.52
N PHE A 2 7.51 -2.66 27.63
CA PHE A 2 8.09 -1.89 26.51
C PHE A 2 9.15 -2.63 25.67
N THR A 3 10.16 -3.24 26.29
CA THR A 3 11.20 -4.01 25.58
C THR A 3 10.65 -5.27 24.90
N ARG A 4 9.73 -5.99 25.56
CA ARG A 4 9.06 -7.17 24.99
C ARG A 4 8.24 -6.79 23.77
N THR A 5 7.52 -5.67 23.82
CA THR A 5 6.76 -5.15 22.67
C THR A 5 7.67 -4.94 21.46
N LYS A 6 8.85 -4.34 21.67
CA LYS A 6 9.83 -4.16 20.59
C LYS A 6 10.28 -5.51 20.03
N GLU A 7 10.61 -6.48 20.87
CA GLU A 7 11.06 -7.80 20.44
C GLU A 7 9.98 -8.59 19.68
N ILE A 8 8.73 -8.52 20.14
CA ILE A 8 7.57 -9.12 19.46
C ILE A 8 7.35 -8.46 18.10
N LEU A 9 7.39 -7.12 18.03
CA LEU A 9 7.25 -6.38 16.78
C LEU A 9 8.37 -6.75 15.80
N GLU A 10 9.61 -6.76 16.27
CA GLU A 10 10.78 -7.11 15.47
C GLU A 10 10.74 -8.55 14.92
N ALA A 11 10.27 -9.49 15.73
CA ALA A 11 10.09 -10.89 15.33
C ALA A 11 8.94 -11.07 14.34
N SER A 12 7.83 -10.35 14.56
CA SER A 12 6.64 -10.38 13.70
C SER A 12 6.93 -9.73 12.33
N GLU A 13 7.65 -8.61 12.30
CA GLU A 13 8.19 -8.00 11.09
C GLU A 13 9.08 -8.96 10.32
N SER A 14 10.03 -9.61 11.00
CA SER A 14 10.94 -10.56 10.34
C SER A 14 10.17 -11.72 9.72
N THR A 15 9.16 -12.24 10.43
CA THR A 15 8.29 -13.32 9.95
C THR A 15 7.45 -12.89 8.76
N LEU A 16 6.86 -11.69 8.79
CA LEU A 16 6.11 -11.10 7.69
C LEU A 16 6.96 -10.95 6.42
N LEU A 17 8.23 -10.58 6.60
CA LEU A 17 9.21 -10.39 5.52
C LEU A 17 9.86 -11.69 5.04
N GLY A 18 9.57 -12.84 5.66
CA GLY A 18 10.19 -14.13 5.33
C GLY A 18 11.62 -14.30 5.83
N PHE A 19 12.09 -13.47 6.76
CA PHE A 19 13.39 -13.59 7.41
C PHE A 19 13.30 -14.38 8.72
N SER A 20 14.40 -15.04 9.10
CA SER A 20 14.46 -15.77 10.37
C SER A 20 14.37 -14.84 11.59
N ALA A 21 13.56 -15.20 12.58
CA ALA A 21 13.43 -14.45 13.83
C ALA A 21 14.72 -14.44 14.70
N ASN A 22 15.66 -15.37 14.50
CA ASN A 22 16.90 -15.48 15.29
C ASN A 22 17.85 -14.30 15.12
N ARG A 23 18.44 -13.79 16.21
CA ARG A 23 19.40 -12.68 16.19
C ARG A 23 20.68 -13.08 15.43
N SER A 24 20.87 -12.51 14.24
CA SER A 24 22.14 -12.57 13.49
C SER A 24 22.86 -11.23 13.60
N MET A 25 24.19 -11.22 13.61
CA MET A 25 24.99 -9.98 13.62
C MET A 25 24.74 -9.09 12.40
N LEU A 26 24.24 -9.67 11.30
CA LEU A 26 23.89 -8.92 10.08
C LEU A 26 22.53 -8.23 10.16
N LYS A 27 21.72 -8.50 11.19
CA LYS A 27 20.37 -7.94 11.32
C LYS A 27 20.30 -6.42 11.34
N PRO A 28 21.21 -5.67 11.99
CA PRO A 28 21.15 -4.21 11.97
C PRO A 28 21.29 -3.65 10.55
N ILE A 29 22.22 -4.19 9.76
CA ILE A 29 22.45 -3.78 8.37
C ILE A 29 21.26 -4.21 7.51
N GLN A 30 20.77 -5.44 7.67
CA GLN A 30 19.59 -5.91 6.97
C GLN A 30 18.36 -5.06 7.28
N ARG A 31 18.15 -4.66 8.54
CA ARG A 31 17.04 -3.79 8.95
C ARG A 31 17.11 -2.40 8.36
N LEU A 32 18.32 -1.89 8.11
CA LEU A 32 18.51 -0.56 7.54
C LEU A 32 18.31 -0.54 6.01
N PHE A 33 18.82 -1.54 5.29
CA PHE A 33 18.87 -1.51 3.82
C PHE A 33 17.93 -2.50 3.14
N ILE A 34 17.77 -3.71 3.69
CA ILE A 34 17.03 -4.79 3.02
C ILE A 34 15.57 -4.81 3.46
N TYR A 35 15.31 -4.72 4.77
CA TYR A 35 13.96 -4.77 5.32
C TYR A 35 13.04 -3.72 4.69
N PRO A 36 13.43 -2.43 4.53
CA PRO A 36 12.54 -1.45 3.91
C PRO A 36 12.15 -1.83 2.48
N LEU A 37 13.09 -2.34 1.68
CA LEU A 37 12.82 -2.76 0.30
C LEU A 37 11.87 -3.96 0.23
N VAL A 38 12.11 -4.98 1.07
CA VAL A 38 11.23 -6.15 1.13
C VAL A 38 9.86 -5.77 1.70
N TYR A 39 9.80 -4.84 2.64
CA TYR A 39 8.55 -4.34 3.22
C TYR A 39 7.70 -3.60 2.18
N LEU A 40 8.34 -2.76 1.35
CA LEU A 40 7.68 -2.15 0.20
C LEU A 40 7.20 -3.21 -0.80
N LYS A 41 7.99 -4.25 -1.07
CA LYS A 41 7.59 -5.36 -1.95
C LYS A 41 6.34 -6.08 -1.42
N VAL A 42 6.29 -6.41 -0.13
CA VAL A 42 5.12 -7.05 0.51
C VAL A 42 3.89 -6.17 0.38
N GLY A 43 4.03 -4.88 0.70
CA GLY A 43 2.94 -3.91 0.60
C GLY A 43 2.46 -3.67 -0.84
N PHE A 44 3.38 -3.66 -1.81
CA PHE A 44 3.06 -3.57 -3.23
C PHE A 44 2.29 -4.80 -3.73
N GLY A 45 2.69 -5.99 -3.26
CA GLY A 45 1.96 -7.23 -3.54
C GLY A 45 0.52 -7.17 -3.06
N ASP A 46 0.27 -6.63 -1.87
CA ASP A 46 -1.11 -6.45 -1.38
C ASP A 46 -1.86 -5.34 -2.12
N PHE A 47 -1.19 -4.22 -2.42
CA PHE A 47 -1.76 -3.10 -3.17
C PHE A 47 -2.22 -3.49 -4.58
N THR A 48 -1.52 -4.41 -5.24
CA THR A 48 -1.82 -4.84 -6.61
C THR A 48 -2.84 -5.97 -6.70
N LYS A 49 -3.27 -6.58 -5.58
CA LYS A 49 -4.31 -7.64 -5.61
C LYS A 49 -5.61 -7.17 -6.26
N PRO A 50 -6.21 -6.01 -5.91
CA PRO A 50 -7.42 -5.54 -6.59
C PRO A 50 -7.19 -5.25 -8.07
N MET A 51 -5.98 -4.77 -8.44
CA MET A 51 -5.62 -4.54 -9.84
C MET A 51 -5.53 -5.86 -10.63
N ALA A 52 -5.02 -6.93 -10.02
CA ALA A 52 -5.00 -8.25 -10.65
C ALA A 52 -6.41 -8.82 -10.84
N VAL A 53 -7.30 -8.62 -9.86
CA VAL A 53 -8.71 -9.00 -9.99
C VAL A 53 -9.38 -8.19 -11.10
N TRP A 54 -9.16 -6.87 -11.14
CA TRP A 54 -9.65 -5.98 -12.18
C TRP A 54 -9.18 -6.39 -13.57
N SER A 55 -7.87 -6.63 -13.75
CA SER A 55 -7.32 -6.97 -15.06
C SER A 55 -7.83 -8.31 -15.55
N LEU A 56 -7.88 -9.32 -14.68
CA LEU A 56 -8.40 -10.65 -15.02
C LEU A 56 -9.89 -10.60 -15.40
N THR A 57 -10.70 -9.91 -14.59
CA THR A 57 -12.14 -9.78 -14.84
C THR A 57 -12.43 -8.95 -16.08
N SER A 58 -11.74 -7.83 -16.27
CA SER A 58 -11.87 -6.99 -17.48
C SER A 58 -11.47 -7.74 -18.74
N PHE A 59 -10.34 -8.46 -18.70
CA PHE A 59 -9.90 -9.28 -19.81
C PHE A 59 -10.92 -10.38 -20.14
N SER A 60 -11.43 -11.09 -19.13
CA SER A 60 -12.41 -12.16 -19.31
C SER A 60 -13.70 -11.65 -19.95
N VAL A 61 -14.22 -10.52 -19.47
CA VAL A 61 -15.45 -9.92 -20.01
C VAL A 61 -15.23 -9.37 -21.42
N LEU A 62 -14.06 -8.78 -21.71
CA LEU A 62 -13.70 -8.33 -23.05
C LEU A 62 -13.60 -9.49 -24.05
N VAL A 63 -13.01 -10.62 -23.66
CA VAL A 63 -12.94 -11.82 -24.50
C VAL A 63 -14.35 -12.34 -24.81
N VAL A 64 -15.23 -12.39 -23.80
CA VAL A 64 -16.63 -12.75 -23.99
C VAL A 64 -17.31 -11.79 -24.97
N LEU A 65 -17.17 -10.48 -24.77
CA LEU A 65 -17.74 -9.47 -25.66
C LEU A 65 -17.26 -9.64 -27.10
N MET A 66 -15.97 -9.94 -27.31
CA MET A 66 -15.37 -10.16 -28.64
C MET A 66 -15.90 -11.43 -29.32
N LEU A 67 -16.15 -12.50 -28.56
CA LEU A 67 -16.72 -13.75 -29.11
C LEU A 67 -18.18 -13.56 -29.54
N PHE A 68 -18.96 -12.78 -28.79
CA PHE A 68 -20.37 -12.53 -29.13
C PHE A 68 -20.55 -11.44 -30.18
N SER A 69 -19.64 -10.48 -30.29
CA SER A 69 -19.77 -9.37 -31.26
C SER A 69 -19.73 -9.85 -32.71
N SER A 70 -18.95 -10.90 -33.00
CA SER A 70 -18.88 -11.53 -34.32
C SER A 70 -20.14 -12.32 -34.67
N SER A 71 -20.83 -12.87 -33.66
CA SER A 71 -22.05 -13.68 -33.84
C SER A 71 -23.32 -12.84 -33.92
N LEU A 72 -23.31 -11.61 -33.37
CA LEU A 72 -24.48 -10.74 -33.24
C LEU A 72 -24.49 -9.55 -34.21
N GLU A 73 -23.56 -9.48 -35.17
CA GLU A 73 -23.40 -8.36 -36.12
C GLU A 73 -23.49 -6.98 -35.45
N MET A 74 -22.77 -6.84 -34.34
CA MET A 74 -22.92 -5.70 -33.45
C MET A 74 -22.44 -4.39 -34.09
N PRO A 75 -23.21 -3.28 -34.00
CA PRO A 75 -22.75 -1.97 -34.49
C PRO A 75 -21.46 -1.53 -33.78
N LYS A 76 -20.53 -0.92 -34.54
CA LYS A 76 -19.20 -0.51 -34.04
C LYS A 76 -19.28 0.43 -32.84
N GLU A 77 -20.23 1.36 -32.84
CA GLU A 77 -20.45 2.32 -31.75
C GLU A 77 -20.83 1.63 -30.44
N LEU A 78 -21.73 0.64 -30.54
CA LEU A 78 -22.23 -0.11 -29.39
C LEU A 78 -21.13 -1.05 -28.84
N PHE A 79 -20.33 -1.64 -29.73
CA PHE A 79 -19.14 -2.41 -29.33
C PHE A 79 -18.10 -1.55 -28.59
N LEU A 80 -17.81 -0.32 -29.07
CA LEU A 80 -16.89 0.61 -28.41
C LEU A 80 -17.41 1.07 -27.05
N LEU A 81 -18.71 1.35 -26.94
CA LEU A 81 -19.35 1.71 -25.68
C LEU A 81 -19.20 0.58 -24.65
N LEU A 82 -19.57 -0.65 -25.03
CA LEU A 82 -19.48 -1.80 -24.14
C LEU A 82 -18.03 -2.14 -23.77
N SER A 83 -17.09 -2.07 -24.72
CA SER A 83 -15.67 -2.30 -24.43
C SER A 83 -15.13 -1.32 -23.39
N ASN A 84 -15.50 -0.04 -23.50
CA ASN A 84 -15.15 0.97 -22.50
C ASN A 84 -15.85 0.71 -21.16
N ALA A 85 -17.12 0.31 -21.16
CA ALA A 85 -17.85 -0.05 -19.94
C ALA A 85 -17.21 -1.26 -19.24
N CYS A 86 -16.73 -2.26 -19.99
CA CYS A 86 -16.01 -3.40 -19.45
C CYS A 86 -14.67 -2.97 -18.83
N ALA A 87 -13.90 -2.11 -19.49
CA ALA A 87 -12.62 -1.65 -18.95
C ALA A 87 -12.79 -0.76 -17.70
N TRP A 88 -13.60 0.29 -17.81
CA TRP A 88 -13.73 1.33 -16.78
C TRP A 88 -14.76 1.01 -15.71
N GLY A 89 -15.87 0.36 -16.09
CA GLY A 89 -16.89 -0.06 -15.13
C GLY A 89 -16.35 -1.07 -14.12
N ILE A 90 -15.57 -2.04 -14.59
CA ILE A 90 -14.94 -3.03 -13.69
C ILE A 90 -13.85 -2.35 -12.84
N LEU A 91 -13.13 -1.36 -13.35
CA LEU A 91 -12.18 -0.58 -12.53
C LEU A 91 -12.88 0.11 -11.37
N LEU A 92 -14.02 0.75 -11.64
CA LEU A 92 -14.82 1.39 -10.60
C LEU A 92 -15.31 0.37 -9.57
N LEU A 93 -15.91 -0.74 -10.02
CA LEU A 93 -16.42 -1.78 -9.11
C LEU A 93 -15.31 -2.39 -8.24
N THR A 94 -14.12 -2.60 -8.79
CA THR A 94 -12.97 -3.14 -8.05
C THR A 94 -12.30 -2.12 -7.12
N THR A 95 -12.45 -0.83 -7.40
CA THR A 95 -11.99 0.23 -6.50
C THR A 95 -12.89 0.35 -5.27
N PHE A 96 -14.19 0.12 -5.44
CA PHE A 96 -15.21 0.21 -4.39
C PHE A 96 -15.71 -1.17 -3.93
N LEU A 97 -14.79 -2.13 -3.77
CA LEU A 97 -15.13 -3.45 -3.23
C LEU A 97 -15.67 -3.33 -1.80
N THR A 98 -16.56 -4.25 -1.45
CA THR A 98 -17.11 -4.34 -0.09
C THR A 98 -16.07 -4.85 0.90
N PRO A 99 -16.12 -4.42 2.18
CA PRO A 99 -15.14 -4.84 3.21
C PRO A 99 -14.99 -6.34 3.39
N SER A 100 -16.08 -7.10 3.26
CA SER A 100 -16.05 -8.57 3.32
C SER A 100 -15.12 -9.21 2.28
N THR A 101 -14.94 -8.57 1.13
CA THR A 101 -14.09 -9.05 0.04
C THR A 101 -12.61 -8.96 0.39
N TYR A 102 -12.22 -7.99 1.23
CA TYR A 102 -10.82 -7.76 1.60
C TYR A 102 -10.55 -7.88 3.11
N ALA A 103 -11.51 -8.38 3.90
CA ALA A 103 -11.43 -8.43 5.36
C ALA A 103 -10.17 -9.15 5.87
N PHE A 104 -9.72 -10.18 5.16
CA PHE A 104 -8.53 -10.96 5.49
C PHE A 104 -7.34 -10.66 4.57
N TYR A 105 -7.36 -9.55 3.83
CA TYR A 105 -6.21 -9.17 3.02
C TYR A 105 -5.03 -8.84 3.93
N GLY A 106 -3.99 -9.66 3.85
CA GLY A 106 -2.76 -9.50 4.62
C GLY A 106 -2.73 -10.29 5.93
N ALA A 107 -3.85 -10.81 6.43
CA ALA A 107 -3.88 -11.66 7.61
C ALA A 107 -4.42 -13.04 7.26
N THR A 108 -3.55 -14.04 7.29
CA THR A 108 -3.89 -15.46 7.09
C THR A 108 -3.87 -16.18 8.43
N GLU A 109 -4.63 -17.25 8.57
CA GLU A 109 -4.61 -18.09 9.78
C GLU A 109 -3.18 -18.54 10.13
N ALA A 110 -2.39 -18.96 9.12
CA ALA A 110 -0.99 -19.32 9.31
C ALA A 110 -0.10 -18.16 9.80
N SER A 111 -0.33 -16.93 9.32
CA SER A 111 0.43 -15.76 9.79
C SER A 111 0.03 -15.35 11.20
N VAL A 112 -1.26 -15.44 11.54
CA VAL A 112 -1.77 -15.19 12.90
C VAL A 112 -1.20 -16.20 13.88
N HIS A 113 -1.25 -17.51 13.58
CA HIS A 113 -0.66 -18.53 14.46
C HIS A 113 0.84 -18.33 14.70
N ARG A 114 1.61 -17.94 13.68
CA ARG A 114 3.03 -17.62 13.86
C ARG A 114 3.25 -16.45 14.82
N VAL A 115 2.39 -15.43 14.78
CA VAL A 115 2.47 -14.30 15.71
C VAL A 115 2.04 -14.72 17.11
N VAL A 116 1.04 -15.58 17.25
CA VAL A 116 0.67 -16.20 18.54
C VAL A 116 1.85 -16.97 19.14
N ASP A 117 2.59 -17.74 18.33
CA ASP A 117 3.80 -18.43 18.79
C ASP A 117 4.88 -17.45 19.27
N ILE A 118 5.01 -16.29 18.60
CA ILE A 118 5.93 -15.22 19.02
C ILE A 118 5.47 -14.63 20.36
N LEU A 119 4.18 -14.37 20.55
CA LEU A 119 3.63 -13.89 21.83
C LEU A 119 3.93 -14.88 22.96
N ASN A 120 3.67 -16.17 22.73
CA ASN A 120 3.95 -17.24 23.68
C ASN A 120 5.43 -17.31 24.07
N ARG A 121 6.34 -17.23 23.08
CA ARG A 121 7.80 -17.22 23.32
C ARG A 121 8.29 -16.02 24.11
N ASN A 122 7.58 -14.89 24.03
CA ASN A 122 7.91 -13.68 24.78
C ASN A 122 7.17 -13.59 26.13
N GLY A 123 6.45 -14.64 26.52
CA GLY A 123 5.72 -14.70 27.78
C GLY A 123 4.62 -13.65 27.84
N VAL A 124 3.79 -13.56 26.79
CA VAL A 124 2.54 -12.78 26.77
C VAL A 124 1.39 -13.79 26.70
N GLN A 125 0.89 -14.20 27.87
CA GLN A 125 -0.07 -15.31 27.98
C GLN A 125 -1.32 -14.96 28.76
N THR A 126 -1.25 -14.01 29.69
CA THR A 126 -2.40 -13.58 30.48
C THR A 126 -3.18 -12.48 29.76
N GLU A 127 -4.48 -12.35 30.05
CA GLU A 127 -5.32 -11.30 29.47
C GLU A 127 -4.76 -9.90 29.75
N GLU A 128 -4.28 -9.64 30.98
CA GLU A 128 -3.64 -8.38 31.37
C GLU A 128 -2.36 -8.09 30.54
N GLU A 129 -1.52 -9.10 30.30
CA GLU A 129 -0.32 -8.94 29.48
C GLU A 129 -0.66 -8.63 28.02
N VAL A 130 -1.71 -9.25 27.47
CA VAL A 130 -2.18 -8.97 26.12
C VAL A 130 -2.74 -7.55 26.02
N GLU A 131 -3.51 -7.09 27.01
CA GLU A 131 -4.04 -5.71 27.04
C GLU A 131 -2.93 -4.66 27.13
N LEU A 132 -1.92 -4.89 27.96
CA LEU A 132 -0.74 -4.03 28.03
C LEU A 132 0.03 -4.01 26.71
N PHE A 133 0.08 -5.14 26.00
CA PHE A 133 0.69 -5.21 24.68
C PHE A 133 -0.13 -4.45 23.63
N GLU A 134 -1.45 -4.61 23.59
CA GLU A 134 -2.38 -3.87 22.72
C GLU A 134 -2.26 -2.36 22.92
N SER A 135 -2.22 -1.87 24.16
CA SER A 135 -2.04 -0.45 24.46
C SER A 135 -0.72 0.11 23.91
N ASN A 136 0.36 -0.67 23.98
CA ASN A 136 1.63 -0.30 23.36
C ASN A 136 1.56 -0.34 21.82
N MET A 137 0.80 -1.28 21.25
CA MET A 137 0.59 -1.37 19.80
C MET A 137 -0.19 -0.18 19.24
N GLU A 138 -1.19 0.34 19.96
CA GLU A 138 -1.88 1.57 19.55
C GLU A 138 -0.91 2.75 19.40
N LYS A 139 0.06 2.88 20.31
CA LYS A 139 1.10 3.93 20.19
C LYS A 139 2.02 3.73 18.99
N VAL A 140 2.29 2.47 18.61
CA VAL A 140 3.06 2.15 17.40
C VAL A 140 2.25 2.45 16.14
N GLU A 141 0.97 2.10 16.11
CA GLU A 141 0.05 2.42 15.03
C GLU A 141 -0.05 3.93 14.80
N GLN A 142 -0.23 4.72 15.86
CA GLN A 142 -0.23 6.19 15.80
C GLN A 142 1.06 6.76 15.21
N ARG A 143 2.22 6.16 15.51
CA ARG A 143 3.52 6.56 14.93
C ARG A 143 3.61 6.22 13.44
N ILE A 144 3.10 5.07 13.03
CA ILE A 144 3.01 4.67 11.62
C ILE A 144 2.12 5.65 10.85
N GLU A 145 0.93 5.96 11.38
CA GLU A 145 0.02 6.92 10.76
C GLU A 145 0.65 8.30 10.62
N SER A 146 1.35 8.76 11.65
CA SER A 146 2.05 10.05 11.66
C SER A 146 3.13 10.10 10.58
N ARG A 147 3.89 9.01 10.37
CA ARG A 147 4.86 8.90 9.26
C ARG A 147 4.19 8.95 7.89
N VAL A 148 3.06 8.25 7.71
CA VAL A 148 2.31 8.31 6.45
C VAL A 148 1.76 9.71 6.19
N LYS A 149 1.24 10.40 7.21
CA LYS A 149 0.82 11.81 7.12
C LYS A 149 1.98 12.72 6.72
N PHE A 150 3.16 12.51 7.32
CA PHE A 150 4.37 13.24 6.97
C PHE A 150 4.77 13.03 5.49
N TYR A 151 4.71 11.82 4.97
CA TYR A 151 4.98 11.56 3.53
C TYR A 151 3.98 12.26 2.61
N LYS A 152 2.69 12.30 2.96
CA LYS A 152 1.68 13.08 2.21
C LYS A 152 2.03 14.57 2.19
N TRP A 153 2.48 15.11 3.32
CA TRP A 153 2.93 16.50 3.40
C TRP A 153 4.14 16.75 2.52
N ILE A 154 5.15 15.88 2.51
CA ILE A 154 6.32 16.01 1.62
C ILE A 154 5.87 16.05 0.15
N ILE A 155 5.03 15.11 -0.27
CA ILE A 155 4.54 15.05 -1.66
C ILE A 155 3.75 16.33 -1.99
N GLY A 156 2.87 16.78 -1.10
CA GLY A 156 2.09 18.01 -1.27
C GLY A 156 2.97 19.26 -1.33
N SER A 157 3.96 19.38 -0.44
CA SER A 157 4.92 20.48 -0.44
C SER A 157 5.79 20.50 -1.70
N PHE A 158 6.19 19.33 -2.21
CA PHE A 158 6.91 19.21 -3.48
C PHE A 158 6.07 19.75 -4.65
N TRP A 159 4.79 19.38 -4.73
CA TRP A 159 3.86 19.94 -5.71
C TRP A 159 3.65 21.44 -5.53
N GLY A 160 3.49 21.92 -4.29
CA GLY A 160 3.36 23.34 -4.00
C GLY A 160 4.58 24.14 -4.48
N LEU A 161 5.79 23.64 -4.22
CA LEU A 161 7.02 24.26 -4.70
C LEU A 161 7.11 24.23 -6.23
N TYR A 162 6.79 23.10 -6.86
CA TYR A 162 6.79 22.98 -8.32
C TYR A 162 5.83 23.98 -8.98
N LEU A 163 4.59 24.07 -8.50
CA LEU A 163 3.59 25.01 -9.01
C LEU A 163 4.01 26.47 -8.81
N LEU A 164 4.64 26.78 -7.68
CA LEU A 164 5.16 28.12 -7.40
C LEU A 164 6.31 28.48 -8.34
N LEU A 165 7.23 27.56 -8.61
CA LEU A 165 8.31 27.74 -9.59
C LEU A 165 7.76 27.92 -11.01
N LEU A 166 6.79 27.09 -11.40
CA LEU A 166 6.10 27.21 -12.68
C LEU A 166 5.41 28.57 -12.82
N ASN A 167 4.71 29.02 -11.77
CA ASN A 167 4.07 30.33 -11.75
C ASN A 167 5.08 31.47 -11.94
N PHE A 168 6.21 31.42 -11.25
CA PHE A 168 7.27 32.40 -11.44
C PHE A 168 7.83 32.40 -12.85
N GLN A 169 8.10 31.23 -13.44
CA GLN A 169 8.57 31.14 -14.82
C GLN A 169 7.59 31.78 -15.80
N LEU A 170 6.29 31.48 -15.69
CA LEU A 170 5.24 32.06 -16.52
C LEU A 170 5.16 33.59 -16.35
N ARG A 171 5.31 34.09 -15.12
CA ARG A 171 5.30 35.53 -14.84
C ARG A 171 6.53 36.25 -15.43
N PHE A 172 7.71 35.66 -15.31
CA PHE A 172 8.93 36.22 -15.93
C PHE A 172 8.86 36.23 -17.46
N LEU A 173 8.31 35.18 -18.07
CA LEU A 173 8.07 35.13 -19.51
C LEU A 173 7.11 36.23 -19.97
N SER A 174 5.99 36.40 -19.25
CA SER A 174 5.03 37.46 -19.52
C SER A 174 5.66 38.86 -19.43
N LEU A 175 6.55 39.10 -18.45
CA LEU A 175 7.26 40.37 -18.31
C LEU A 175 8.35 40.58 -19.38
N SER A 176 8.91 39.50 -19.93
CA SER A 176 9.96 39.57 -20.95
C SER A 176 9.43 39.96 -22.34
N GLY A 177 8.11 39.91 -22.57
CA GLY A 177 7.49 40.22 -23.87
C GLY A 177 7.90 39.27 -25.01
N LYS A 178 8.61 38.19 -24.71
CA LYS A 178 9.02 37.18 -25.70
C LYS A 178 7.84 36.26 -25.99
N PRO A 179 7.61 35.88 -27.26
CA PRO A 179 6.63 34.86 -27.58
C PRO A 179 7.04 33.54 -26.90
N VAL A 180 6.05 32.76 -26.50
CA VAL A 180 6.27 31.39 -26.05
C VAL A 180 6.72 30.59 -27.27
N ASP A 181 7.95 30.08 -27.24
CA ASP A 181 8.46 29.20 -28.30
C ASP A 181 8.12 27.73 -28.01
N ASP A 182 8.19 26.91 -29.06
CA ASP A 182 7.91 25.48 -28.96
C ASP A 182 8.94 24.75 -28.08
N GLU A 183 10.17 25.28 -27.98
CA GLU A 183 11.22 24.71 -27.14
C GLU A 183 10.86 24.80 -25.64
N LEU A 184 10.34 25.94 -25.21
CA LEU A 184 9.91 26.19 -23.84
C LEU A 184 8.66 25.40 -23.48
N LEU A 185 7.72 25.23 -24.42
CA LEU A 185 6.55 24.38 -24.23
C LEU A 185 6.95 22.90 -24.07
N ASN A 186 7.80 22.39 -24.96
CA ASN A 186 8.28 21.01 -24.89
C ASN A 186 9.06 20.74 -23.61
N LYS A 187 9.98 21.64 -23.23
CA LYS A 187 10.73 21.52 -21.98
C LYS A 187 9.84 21.61 -20.74
N GLY A 188 8.81 22.47 -20.77
CA GLY A 188 7.81 22.57 -19.71
C GLY A 188 7.01 21.28 -19.56
N PHE A 189 6.57 20.70 -20.68
CA PHE A 189 5.85 19.43 -20.72
C PHE A 189 6.70 18.25 -20.23
N ASP A 190 7.96 18.15 -20.66
CA ASP A 190 8.89 17.13 -20.18
C ASP A 190 9.10 17.22 -18.67
N ASN A 191 9.34 18.43 -18.14
CA ASN A 191 9.47 18.66 -16.71
C ASN A 191 8.20 18.24 -15.95
N PHE A 192 7.02 18.53 -16.50
CA PHE A 192 5.74 18.12 -15.91
C PHE A 192 5.59 16.60 -15.88
N LEU A 193 5.95 15.91 -16.97
CA LEU A 193 5.95 14.44 -17.01
C LEU A 193 6.90 13.83 -15.99
N TYR A 194 8.11 14.37 -15.83
CA TYR A 194 9.05 13.91 -14.79
C TYR A 194 8.49 14.09 -13.38
N VAL A 195 7.84 15.22 -13.10
CA VAL A 195 7.21 15.50 -11.80
C VAL A 195 6.05 14.54 -11.53
N ILE A 196 5.21 14.26 -12.53
CA ILE A 196 4.16 13.25 -12.43
C ILE A 196 4.74 11.87 -12.14
N LEU A 197 5.75 11.45 -12.90
CA LEU A 197 6.35 10.13 -12.77
C LEU A 197 6.98 9.95 -11.38
N PHE A 198 7.74 10.95 -10.91
CA PHE A 198 8.33 10.93 -9.57
C PHE A 198 7.25 10.91 -8.48
N THR A 199 6.18 11.68 -8.65
CA THR A 199 5.03 11.67 -7.75
C THR A 199 4.36 10.29 -7.71
N ALA A 200 4.16 9.66 -8.86
CA ALA A 200 3.58 8.34 -8.96
C ALA A 200 4.43 7.30 -8.20
N PHE A 201 5.75 7.31 -8.38
CA PHE A 201 6.65 6.44 -7.62
C PHE A 201 6.59 6.72 -6.11
N ALA A 202 6.58 7.98 -5.70
CA ALA A 202 6.47 8.36 -4.29
C ALA A 202 5.14 7.91 -3.67
N LEU A 203 4.03 8.05 -4.39
CA LEU A 203 2.71 7.59 -3.97
C LEU A 203 2.67 6.06 -3.88
N ILE A 204 3.21 5.33 -4.85
CA ILE A 204 3.28 3.87 -4.83
C ILE A 204 4.11 3.40 -3.62
N ALA A 205 5.28 4.00 -3.38
CA ALA A 205 6.11 3.67 -2.23
C ALA A 205 5.40 3.94 -0.90
N MET A 206 4.74 5.11 -0.77
CA MET A 206 3.97 5.48 0.42
C MET A 206 2.80 4.51 0.67
N VAL A 207 2.02 4.18 -0.36
CA VAL A 207 0.88 3.28 -0.24
C VAL A 207 1.35 1.86 0.08
N SER A 208 2.44 1.40 -0.53
CA SER A 208 3.05 0.10 -0.24
C SER A 208 3.50 0.02 1.22
N TYR A 209 4.20 1.05 1.71
CA TYR A 209 4.57 1.14 3.13
C TYR A 209 3.33 1.07 4.04
N LYS A 210 2.30 1.88 3.75
CA LYS A 210 1.05 1.88 4.52
C LYS A 210 0.39 0.51 4.54
N ARG A 211 0.31 -0.18 3.39
CA ARG A 211 -0.30 -1.51 3.26
C ARG A 211 0.45 -2.55 4.08
N ALA A 212 1.78 -2.60 3.97
CA ALA A 212 2.60 -3.51 4.75
C ALA A 212 2.50 -3.25 6.26
N SER A 213 2.40 -1.97 6.67
CA SER A 213 2.17 -1.62 8.08
C SER A 213 0.81 -2.03 8.58
N ASN A 214 -0.26 -1.78 7.82
CA ASN A 214 -1.59 -2.25 8.20
C ASN A 214 -1.63 -3.78 8.29
N MET A 215 -0.95 -4.48 7.38
CA MET A 215 -0.83 -5.94 7.41
C MET A 215 -0.14 -6.44 8.68
N LEU A 216 0.98 -5.81 9.09
CA LEU A 216 1.68 -6.14 10.32
C LEU A 216 0.79 -5.93 11.56
N ILE A 217 0.16 -4.76 11.66
CA ILE A 217 -0.69 -4.40 12.81
C ILE A 217 -1.92 -5.30 12.86
N ALA A 218 -2.58 -5.58 11.73
CA ALA A 218 -3.73 -6.47 11.68
C ALA A 218 -3.37 -7.89 12.16
N ASN A 219 -2.24 -8.46 11.70
CA ASN A 219 -1.79 -9.78 12.18
C ASN A 219 -1.54 -9.79 13.70
N LEU A 220 -0.97 -8.71 14.24
CA LEU A 220 -0.75 -8.58 15.69
C LEU A 220 -2.07 -8.48 16.47
N GLN A 221 -3.01 -7.66 15.99
CA GLN A 221 -4.33 -7.51 16.61
C GLN A 221 -5.14 -8.82 16.57
N TYR A 222 -5.17 -9.50 15.43
CA TYR A 222 -5.82 -10.82 15.34
C TYR A 222 -5.15 -11.86 16.25
N ALA A 223 -3.82 -11.83 16.37
CA ALA A 223 -3.11 -12.71 17.29
C ALA A 223 -3.41 -12.41 18.76
N CYS A 224 -3.59 -11.14 19.15
CA CYS A 224 -4.04 -10.78 20.49
C CYS A 224 -5.44 -11.33 20.79
N VAL A 225 -6.37 -11.22 19.84
CA VAL A 225 -7.73 -11.75 19.97
C VAL A 225 -7.70 -13.27 20.12
N GLU A 226 -6.91 -13.96 19.29
CA GLU A 226 -6.71 -15.41 19.36
C GLU A 226 -6.05 -15.84 20.67
N GLN A 227 -5.12 -15.04 21.21
CA GLN A 227 -4.48 -15.34 22.49
C GLN A 227 -5.48 -15.19 23.66
N LYS A 228 -6.32 -14.14 23.64
CA LYS A 228 -7.39 -13.95 24.63
C LYS A 228 -8.43 -15.06 24.58
N SER A 229 -8.79 -15.54 23.38
CA SER A 229 -9.75 -16.64 23.23
C SER A 229 -9.22 -17.94 23.86
N ARG A 230 -7.92 -18.24 23.66
CA ARG A 230 -7.24 -19.39 24.28
C ARG A 230 -7.11 -19.28 25.79
N SER A 231 -6.78 -18.08 26.29
CA SER A 231 -6.65 -17.81 27.73
C SER A 231 -7.98 -18.01 28.48
N LYS A 232 -9.12 -17.69 27.86
CA LYS A 232 -10.46 -17.89 28.43
C LYS A 232 -10.95 -19.34 28.39
N ALA A 233 -10.35 -20.17 27.54
CA ALA A 233 -10.70 -21.58 27.40
C ALA A 233 -9.86 -22.52 28.29
N ALA A 234 -8.80 -21.99 28.91
CA ALA A 234 -7.88 -22.71 29.82
C ALA A 234 -8.22 -22.43 31.29
#